data_AF-A0A5E4ING6-F1
#
_entry.id   AF-A0A5E4ING6-F1
#
_cell.length_a   1.000
_cell.length_b   1.000
_cell.length_c   1.000
_cell.angle_alpha   90.00
_cell.angle_beta   90.00
_cell.angle_gamma   90.00
#
_symmetry.space_group_name_H-M   'P 1'
#
loop_
_entity.id
_entity.type
_entity.pdbx_description
1 polymer ?
#
loop_
_entity_poly.entity_id
_entity_poly.type
_entity_poly.pdbx_seq_one_letter_code
_entity_poly.pdbx_strand_id
1 'polypeptide(L)'
;MCDFCSKVSSASDYLAKINSWMDRDIKRMAVTARKIDEGNRILADAVFSSIEWPLEIDFPLFETRTAYAVPTNYYQNLFVDGTRQRGDWAHDFTRAIAFVDGNLLLFSKSVASGGGEEWLSSYHLVHFTKNEFKATIKPASVMIQVDNVKKSGINMATKESASHTYKFTFVHNKTDHAFVRKESLKESGKMEEIYGRSSSGAPGAPGGELKIGMSDFEGYVLTVAHFAPHPYLLDEYKNLGYPSRMMFQNEAMNYLQNHLGSGSP
;
A
#
# COMPACT_ATOMS: atom_id res chain seq x y z
N MET A 1 -11.73 -5.95 -20.35
CA MET A 1 -11.00 -6.35 -19.14
C MET A 1 -9.51 -6.31 -19.48
N CYS A 2 -8.65 -5.82 -18.60
CA CYS A 2 -7.20 -5.76 -18.85
C CYS A 2 -6.62 -7.19 -18.92
N ASP A 3 -5.77 -7.49 -19.91
CA ASP A 3 -5.13 -8.81 -20.08
C ASP A 3 -4.35 -9.22 -18.82
N PHE A 4 -3.63 -8.27 -18.21
CA PHE A 4 -2.91 -8.50 -16.97
C PHE A 4 -3.87 -8.86 -15.82
N CYS A 5 -5.00 -8.16 -15.67
CA CYS A 5 -5.99 -8.50 -14.65
C CYS A 5 -6.54 -9.93 -14.82
N SER A 6 -6.75 -10.36 -16.06
CA SER A 6 -7.23 -11.72 -16.36
C SER A 6 -6.21 -12.81 -16.01
N LYS A 7 -4.91 -12.50 -16.14
CA LYS A 7 -3.84 -13.40 -15.66
C LYS A 7 -3.80 -13.47 -14.13
N VAL A 8 -3.99 -12.34 -13.46
CA VAL A 8 -3.99 -12.28 -11.99
C VAL A 8 -5.19 -12.99 -11.39
N SER A 9 -6.38 -12.85 -11.99
CA SER A 9 -7.60 -13.55 -11.54
C SER A 9 -7.55 -15.06 -11.75
N SER A 10 -6.54 -15.58 -12.45
CA SER A 10 -6.27 -17.02 -12.60
C SER A 10 -5.01 -17.50 -11.86
N ALA A 11 -4.29 -16.60 -11.17
CA ALA A 11 -3.08 -16.93 -10.43
C ALA A 11 -3.44 -17.53 -9.05
N SER A 12 -3.67 -18.85 -9.00
CA SER A 12 -4.16 -19.57 -7.81
C SER A 12 -3.37 -19.28 -6.54
N ASP A 13 -2.04 -19.20 -6.64
CA ASP A 13 -1.16 -19.01 -5.48
C ASP A 13 -1.25 -17.58 -4.93
N TYR A 14 -1.38 -16.58 -5.79
CA TYR A 14 -1.65 -15.20 -5.38
C TYR A 14 -3.00 -15.11 -4.67
N LEU A 15 -4.04 -15.67 -5.29
CA LEU A 15 -5.40 -15.64 -4.75
C LEU A 15 -5.48 -16.36 -3.40
N ALA A 16 -4.82 -17.51 -3.26
CA ALA A 16 -4.76 -18.23 -1.98
C ALA A 16 -4.06 -17.40 -0.89
N LYS A 17 -2.94 -16.74 -1.20
CA LYS A 17 -2.19 -15.91 -0.25
C LYS A 17 -2.98 -14.66 0.15
N ILE A 18 -3.58 -13.96 -0.81
CA ILE A 18 -4.33 -12.72 -0.54
C ILE A 18 -5.63 -13.00 0.23
N ASN A 19 -6.32 -14.10 -0.08
CA ASN A 19 -7.51 -14.51 0.66
C ASN A 19 -7.16 -14.96 2.09
N SER A 20 -6.07 -15.72 2.27
CA SER A 20 -5.57 -16.05 3.61
C SER A 20 -5.21 -14.80 4.43
N TRP A 21 -4.73 -13.74 3.79
CA TRP A 21 -4.45 -12.46 4.42
C TRP A 21 -5.73 -11.70 4.80
N MET A 22 -6.76 -11.74 3.94
CA MET A 22 -8.09 -11.22 4.27
C MET A 22 -8.74 -11.97 5.43
N ASP A 23 -8.59 -13.30 5.51
CA ASP A 23 -9.07 -14.10 6.65
C ASP A 23 -8.43 -13.68 7.98
N ARG A 24 -7.14 -13.32 7.96
CA ARG A 24 -6.47 -12.76 9.14
C ARG A 24 -7.07 -11.40 9.52
N ASP A 25 -7.38 -10.56 8.55
CA ASP A 25 -7.99 -9.25 8.81
C ASP A 25 -9.41 -9.37 9.35
N ILE A 26 -10.20 -10.35 8.90
CA ILE A 26 -11.52 -10.65 9.46
C ILE A 26 -11.40 -10.99 10.96
N LYS A 27 -10.44 -11.84 11.33
CA LYS A 27 -10.17 -12.18 12.73
C LYS A 27 -9.72 -10.95 13.54
N ARG A 28 -8.82 -10.14 12.99
CA ARG A 28 -8.34 -8.90 13.62
C ARG A 28 -9.46 -7.87 13.78
N MET A 29 -10.42 -7.80 12.85
CA MET A 29 -11.57 -6.91 12.95
C MET A 29 -12.45 -7.28 14.14
N ALA A 30 -12.66 -8.57 14.41
CA ALA A 30 -13.38 -9.01 15.61
C ALA A 30 -12.68 -8.59 16.91
N VAL A 31 -11.34 -8.69 16.95
CA VAL A 31 -10.53 -8.18 18.07
C VAL A 31 -10.65 -6.65 18.19
N THR A 32 -10.58 -5.92 17.08
CA THR A 32 -10.75 -4.46 17.04
C THR A 32 -12.11 -4.06 17.62
N ALA A 33 -13.20 -4.73 17.21
CA ALA A 33 -14.54 -4.46 17.73
C ALA A 33 -14.61 -4.66 19.25
N ARG A 34 -14.08 -5.78 19.77
CA ARG A 34 -14.02 -6.02 21.22
C ARG A 34 -13.24 -4.93 21.95
N LYS A 35 -12.10 -4.48 21.40
CA LYS A 35 -11.31 -3.39 22.02
C LYS A 35 -12.04 -2.05 22.04
N ILE A 36 -12.90 -1.77 21.05
CA ILE A 36 -13.76 -0.58 21.04
C ILE A 36 -14.79 -0.68 22.16
N ASP A 37 -15.41 -1.86 22.34
CA ASP A 37 -16.38 -2.13 23.41
C ASP A 37 -15.74 -2.02 24.81
N GLU A 38 -14.47 -2.42 24.94
CA GLU A 38 -13.63 -2.25 26.13
C GLU A 38 -13.22 -0.78 26.39
N GLY A 39 -13.60 0.15 25.51
CA GLY A 39 -13.43 1.60 25.71
C GLY A 39 -12.32 2.25 24.88
N ASN A 40 -11.63 1.52 24.00
CA ASN A 40 -10.64 2.11 23.09
C ASN A 40 -11.31 2.81 21.89
N ARG A 41 -11.97 3.93 22.17
CA ARG A 41 -12.75 4.69 21.18
C ARG A 41 -11.92 5.26 20.03
N ILE A 42 -10.60 5.41 20.20
CA ILE A 42 -9.69 5.86 19.13
C ILE A 42 -9.75 4.90 17.92
N LEU A 43 -10.01 3.60 18.16
CA LEU A 43 -10.13 2.60 17.10
C LEU A 43 -11.44 2.71 16.33
N ALA A 44 -12.49 3.34 16.88
CA ALA A 44 -13.79 3.45 16.22
C ALA A 44 -13.63 4.20 14.90
N ASP A 45 -13.00 5.38 14.90
CA ASP A 45 -12.84 6.17 13.66
C ASP A 45 -11.76 5.64 12.72
N ALA A 46 -11.05 4.59 13.11
CA ALA A 46 -9.89 4.08 12.39
C ALA A 46 -10.22 2.96 11.38
N VAL A 47 -11.42 2.35 11.45
CA VAL A 47 -11.80 1.20 10.61
C VAL A 47 -13.05 1.47 9.78
N PHE A 48 -12.85 1.80 8.50
CA PHE A 48 -13.90 2.26 7.59
C PHE A 48 -13.90 1.52 6.26
N SER A 49 -15.11 1.27 5.74
CA SER A 49 -15.29 0.92 4.33
C SER A 49 -16.41 1.69 3.66
N SER A 50 -16.18 2.12 2.42
CA SER A 50 -17.21 2.73 1.56
C SER A 50 -17.87 1.72 0.63
N ILE A 51 -17.52 0.43 0.74
CA ILE A 51 -18.06 -0.67 -0.04
C ILE A 51 -18.38 -1.84 0.89
N GLU A 52 -18.90 -2.92 0.32
CA GLU A 52 -19.18 -4.13 1.09
C GLU A 52 -17.89 -4.77 1.61
N TRP A 53 -17.94 -5.25 2.86
CA TRP A 53 -16.86 -5.96 3.53
C TRP A 53 -17.42 -7.25 4.14
N PRO A 54 -16.72 -8.40 4.06
CA PRO A 54 -15.37 -8.58 3.50
C PRO A 54 -15.33 -8.49 1.97
N LEU A 55 -14.19 -8.03 1.44
CA LEU A 55 -13.94 -7.94 0.01
C LEU A 55 -13.20 -9.20 -0.47
N GLU A 56 -13.71 -9.83 -1.52
CA GLU A 56 -12.97 -10.82 -2.28
C GLU A 56 -11.98 -10.11 -3.21
N ILE A 57 -10.70 -10.47 -3.13
CA ILE A 57 -9.64 -9.85 -3.92
C ILE A 57 -9.23 -10.81 -5.03
N ASP A 58 -9.70 -10.52 -6.25
CA ASP A 58 -9.36 -11.24 -7.48
C ASP A 58 -8.62 -10.36 -8.51
N PHE A 59 -8.23 -9.16 -8.10
CA PHE A 59 -7.57 -8.14 -8.91
C PHE A 59 -6.18 -7.77 -8.35
N PRO A 60 -5.27 -7.25 -9.19
CA PRO A 60 -3.94 -6.89 -8.74
C PRO A 60 -3.95 -5.69 -7.79
N LEU A 61 -3.26 -5.82 -6.66
CA LEU A 61 -2.95 -4.72 -5.75
C LEU A 61 -1.55 -4.14 -6.03
N PHE A 62 -1.45 -2.82 -6.01
CA PHE A 62 -0.19 -2.10 -6.15
C PHE A 62 0.08 -1.19 -4.96
N GLU A 63 1.15 -1.45 -4.22
CA GLU A 63 1.58 -0.65 -3.08
C GLU A 63 2.16 0.71 -3.49
N THR A 64 1.76 1.78 -2.81
CA THR A 64 2.17 3.15 -3.13
C THR A 64 3.47 3.49 -2.40
N ARG A 65 4.63 3.11 -2.93
CA ARG A 65 5.94 3.27 -2.26
C ARG A 65 6.54 4.65 -2.47
N THR A 66 7.17 5.19 -1.43
CA THR A 66 7.95 6.44 -1.56
C THR A 66 9.32 6.20 -2.20
N ALA A 67 9.94 7.26 -2.71
CA ALA A 67 11.35 7.24 -3.10
C ALA A 67 12.22 6.89 -1.89
N TYR A 68 13.20 6.00 -2.09
CA TYR A 68 14.09 5.54 -1.03
C TYR A 68 13.33 5.07 0.22
N ALA A 69 12.27 4.28 0.03
CA ALA A 69 11.41 3.81 1.10
C ALA A 69 12.21 3.33 2.32
N VAL A 70 11.94 3.95 3.47
CA VAL A 70 12.56 3.66 4.78
C VAL A 70 11.49 3.14 5.73
N PRO A 71 11.85 2.43 6.82
CA PRO A 71 10.86 1.83 7.71
C PRO A 71 9.83 2.82 8.29
N THR A 72 10.18 4.08 8.53
CA THR A 72 9.25 5.08 9.09
C THR A 72 8.46 5.87 8.04
N ASN A 73 8.84 5.74 6.77
CA ASN A 73 8.23 6.44 5.64
C ASN A 73 8.38 5.53 4.41
N TYR A 74 7.58 4.48 4.37
CA TYR A 74 7.60 3.43 3.36
C TYR A 74 6.57 3.70 2.27
N TYR A 75 5.38 4.12 2.67
CA TYR A 75 4.26 4.42 1.79
C TYR A 75 4.11 5.92 1.52
N GLN A 76 3.61 6.27 0.34
CA GLN A 76 3.26 7.64 -0.05
C GLN A 76 2.11 8.18 0.82
N ASN A 77 2.04 9.50 0.98
CA ASN A 77 1.16 10.13 1.97
C ASN A 77 -0.32 9.97 1.65
N LEU A 78 -1.06 9.53 2.65
CA LEU A 78 -2.52 9.49 2.67
C LEU A 78 -3.00 10.34 3.86
N PHE A 79 -4.00 11.17 3.63
CA PHE A 79 -4.68 11.93 4.67
C PHE A 79 -6.14 11.51 4.73
N VAL A 80 -6.62 11.29 5.95
CA VAL A 80 -8.03 11.01 6.26
C VAL A 80 -8.45 12.01 7.31
N ASP A 81 -9.50 12.78 7.03
CA ASP A 81 -10.00 13.89 7.86
C ASP A 81 -8.88 14.88 8.27
N GLY A 82 -8.00 15.19 7.31
CA GLY A 82 -6.85 16.07 7.52
C GLY A 82 -5.68 15.44 8.28
N THR A 83 -5.84 14.23 8.83
CA THR A 83 -4.78 13.54 9.57
C THR A 83 -3.95 12.64 8.66
N ARG A 84 -2.62 12.81 8.68
CA ARG A 84 -1.70 11.95 7.94
C ARG A 84 -1.73 10.54 8.51
N GLN A 85 -2.10 9.59 7.69
CA GLN A 85 -2.11 8.17 8.04
C GLN A 85 -0.68 7.63 8.12
N ARG A 86 -0.47 6.70 9.06
CA ARG A 86 0.80 6.00 9.25
C ARG A 86 1.29 5.37 7.95
N GLY A 87 2.56 5.52 7.65
CA GLY A 87 3.18 5.04 6.41
C GLY A 87 4.40 4.18 6.66
N ASP A 88 4.55 3.63 7.86
CA ASP A 88 5.67 2.78 8.22
C ASP A 88 5.58 1.38 7.62
N TRP A 89 6.74 0.74 7.50
CA TRP A 89 6.86 -0.64 7.11
C TRP A 89 6.85 -1.52 8.35
N ALA A 90 5.82 -2.34 8.45
CA ALA A 90 5.64 -3.32 9.49
C ALA A 90 4.90 -4.54 8.93
N HIS A 91 4.94 -5.64 9.68
CA HIS A 91 4.27 -6.88 9.29
C HIS A 91 2.77 -6.64 9.10
N ASP A 92 2.23 -7.13 7.98
CA ASP A 92 0.83 -6.96 7.58
C ASP A 92 0.34 -5.50 7.50
N PHE A 93 1.24 -4.53 7.26
CA PHE A 93 0.85 -3.19 6.83
C PHE A 93 0.69 -3.17 5.32
N THR A 94 -0.22 -2.34 4.83
CA THR A 94 -0.24 -2.02 3.40
C THR A 94 -0.85 -0.66 3.13
N ARG A 95 -0.43 -0.05 2.03
CA ARG A 95 -1.16 1.00 1.35
C ARG A 95 -1.07 0.72 -0.13
N ALA A 96 -2.16 0.21 -0.67
CA ALA A 96 -2.27 -0.21 -2.05
C ALA A 96 -3.44 0.45 -2.76
N ILE A 97 -3.33 0.50 -4.07
CA ILE A 97 -4.41 0.86 -4.97
C ILE A 97 -4.68 -0.28 -5.95
N ALA A 98 -5.89 -0.29 -6.50
CA ALA A 98 -6.28 -1.09 -7.65
C ALA A 98 -7.32 -0.34 -8.47
N PHE A 99 -7.51 -0.76 -9.72
CA PHE A 99 -8.60 -0.32 -10.58
C PHE A 99 -9.58 -1.47 -10.81
N VAL A 100 -10.84 -1.25 -10.44
CA VAL A 100 -11.95 -2.21 -10.60
C VAL A 100 -13.08 -1.49 -11.32
N ASP A 101 -13.52 -2.02 -12.47
CA ASP A 101 -14.54 -1.43 -13.32
C ASP A 101 -14.31 0.05 -13.69
N GLY A 102 -13.04 0.43 -13.79
CA GLY A 102 -12.60 1.79 -14.12
C GLY A 102 -12.67 2.77 -12.95
N ASN A 103 -12.98 2.31 -11.74
CA ASN A 103 -12.91 3.09 -10.51
C ASN A 103 -11.63 2.78 -9.75
N LEU A 104 -11.21 3.70 -8.89
CA LEU A 104 -10.01 3.56 -8.07
C LEU A 104 -10.39 2.99 -6.71
N LEU A 105 -9.84 1.84 -6.36
CA LEU A 105 -9.89 1.28 -5.02
C LEU A 105 -8.64 1.68 -4.25
N LEU A 106 -8.81 2.18 -3.03
CA LEU A 106 -7.76 2.39 -2.03
C LEU A 106 -7.93 1.34 -0.93
N PHE A 107 -6.86 0.61 -0.65
CA PHE A 107 -6.74 -0.29 0.48
C PHE A 107 -5.58 0.18 1.36
N SER A 108 -5.86 0.68 2.57
CA SER A 108 -4.83 1.14 3.50
C SER A 108 -5.07 0.55 4.87
N LYS A 109 -4.11 -0.18 5.44
CA LYS A 109 -4.24 -0.72 6.79
C LYS A 109 -2.93 -0.69 7.58
N SER A 110 -3.11 -0.71 8.89
CA SER A 110 -2.07 -0.91 9.88
C SER A 110 -2.55 -1.87 10.96
N VAL A 111 -1.63 -2.70 11.45
CA VAL A 111 -1.87 -3.70 12.48
C VAL A 111 -1.12 -3.29 13.76
N ALA A 112 -1.74 -3.49 14.91
CA ALA A 112 -1.06 -3.41 16.19
C ALA A 112 -1.15 -4.75 16.90
N SER A 113 -0.18 -5.02 17.76
CA SER A 113 -0.10 -6.24 18.54
C SER A 113 0.21 -5.95 20.00
N GLY A 114 -0.26 -6.83 20.89
CA GLY A 114 -0.14 -6.68 22.33
C GLY A 114 -0.95 -7.73 23.07
N GLY A 115 -0.40 -8.25 24.17
CA GLY A 115 -1.07 -9.27 24.98
C GLY A 115 -1.32 -10.60 24.25
N GLY A 116 -0.52 -10.91 23.21
CA GLY A 116 -0.69 -12.13 22.39
C GLY A 116 -1.76 -12.01 21.30
N GLU A 117 -2.38 -10.84 21.15
CA GLU A 117 -3.40 -10.58 20.13
C GLU A 117 -2.93 -9.53 19.12
N GLU A 118 -3.57 -9.55 17.95
CA GLU A 118 -3.40 -8.55 16.90
C GLU A 118 -4.74 -7.92 16.57
N TRP A 119 -4.74 -6.61 16.30
CA TRP A 119 -5.93 -5.85 15.91
C TRP A 119 -5.59 -4.85 14.82
N LEU A 120 -6.61 -4.42 14.08
CA LEU A 120 -6.48 -3.35 13.09
C LEU A 120 -6.44 -2.01 13.83
N SER A 121 -5.28 -1.34 13.79
CA SER A 121 -5.12 0.02 14.32
C SER A 121 -5.58 1.10 13.35
N SER A 122 -5.66 0.77 12.06
CA SER A 122 -6.37 1.52 11.03
C SER A 122 -6.65 0.60 9.86
N TYR A 123 -7.80 0.75 9.22
CA TYR A 123 -8.19 0.03 8.02
C TYR A 123 -9.16 0.89 7.21
N HIS A 124 -8.80 1.20 5.97
CA HIS A 124 -9.61 1.95 5.03
C HIS A 124 -9.73 1.17 3.73
N LEU A 125 -10.94 0.77 3.39
CA LEU A 125 -11.29 0.17 2.10
C LEU A 125 -12.27 1.07 1.37
N VAL A 126 -11.76 1.82 0.40
CA VAL A 126 -12.44 3.00 -0.13
C VAL A 126 -12.45 2.97 -1.65
N HIS A 127 -13.63 3.16 -2.22
CA HIS A 127 -13.85 3.16 -3.66
C HIS A 127 -14.12 4.59 -4.15
N PHE A 128 -13.32 5.06 -5.10
CA PHE A 128 -13.43 6.35 -5.75
C PHE A 128 -13.90 6.19 -7.19
N THR A 129 -15.03 6.80 -7.53
CA THR A 129 -15.54 6.84 -8.90
C THR A 129 -14.64 7.70 -9.79
N LYS A 130 -14.75 7.55 -11.12
CA LYS A 130 -13.91 8.27 -12.10
C LYS A 130 -13.85 9.79 -11.93
N ASN A 131 -14.92 10.41 -11.44
CA ASN A 131 -15.03 11.85 -11.18
C ASN A 131 -14.53 12.27 -9.78
N GLU A 132 -14.20 11.31 -8.92
CA GLU A 132 -13.67 11.55 -7.57
C GLU A 132 -12.14 11.53 -7.51
N PHE A 133 -11.45 11.22 -8.61
CA PHE A 133 -9.99 11.32 -8.69
C PHE A 133 -9.56 11.94 -10.01
N LYS A 134 -8.37 12.54 -10.00
CA LYS A 134 -7.69 13.06 -11.19
C LYS A 134 -6.45 12.22 -11.47
N ALA A 135 -6.31 11.76 -12.71
CA ALA A 135 -5.08 11.15 -13.19
C ALA A 135 -4.33 12.10 -14.13
N THR A 136 -3.01 12.16 -14.01
CA THR A 136 -2.13 12.84 -14.97
C THR A 136 -1.09 11.85 -15.45
N ILE A 137 -1.04 11.62 -16.76
CA ILE A 137 -0.10 10.70 -17.39
C ILE A 137 0.95 11.52 -18.14
N LYS A 138 2.22 11.22 -17.89
CA LYS A 138 3.39 11.75 -18.58
C LYS A 138 4.23 10.58 -19.10
N PRO A 139 5.15 10.80 -20.06
CA PRO A 139 5.94 9.70 -20.65
C PRO A 139 6.69 8.81 -19.65
N ALA A 140 7.12 9.38 -18.52
CA ALA A 140 7.89 8.66 -17.50
C ALA A 140 7.22 8.64 -16.12
N SER A 141 5.99 9.16 -15.98
CA SER A 141 5.30 9.19 -14.70
C SER A 141 3.78 9.24 -14.81
N VAL A 142 3.12 8.65 -13.81
CA VAL A 142 1.67 8.72 -13.61
C VAL A 142 1.43 9.30 -12.22
N MET A 143 0.48 10.23 -12.13
CA MET A 143 0.02 10.80 -10.87
C MET A 143 -1.48 10.54 -10.72
N ILE A 144 -1.88 10.04 -9.56
CA ILE A 144 -3.28 9.86 -9.15
C ILE A 144 -3.51 10.75 -7.94
N GLN A 145 -4.46 11.67 -8.05
CA GLN A 145 -4.78 12.64 -7.02
C GLN A 145 -6.24 12.54 -6.60
N VAL A 146 -6.47 12.54 -5.30
CA VAL A 146 -7.75 12.76 -4.65
C VAL A 146 -7.57 13.95 -3.71
N ASP A 147 -8.43 14.95 -3.80
CA ASP A 147 -8.34 16.15 -2.96
C ASP A 147 -9.69 16.45 -2.32
N ASN A 148 -9.73 16.31 -0.99
CA ASN A 148 -10.90 16.57 -0.14
C ASN A 148 -12.19 15.86 -0.57
N VAL A 149 -12.09 14.60 -1.01
CA VAL A 149 -13.27 13.82 -1.41
C VAL A 149 -13.88 13.16 -0.18
N LYS A 150 -15.14 13.50 0.09
CA LYS A 150 -15.92 12.90 1.18
C LYS A 150 -16.52 11.57 0.71
N LYS A 151 -16.28 10.51 1.48
CA LYS A 151 -16.87 9.19 1.27
C LYS A 151 -17.79 8.84 2.43
N SER A 152 -18.97 8.35 2.12
CA SER A 152 -19.90 7.76 3.08
C SER A 152 -19.76 6.25 3.05
N GLY A 153 -19.98 5.61 4.19
CA GLY A 153 -19.82 4.17 4.33
C GLY A 153 -20.16 3.72 5.73
N ILE A 154 -19.51 2.63 6.16
CA ILE A 154 -19.71 2.05 7.48
C ILE A 154 -18.39 2.01 8.26
N ASN A 155 -18.51 2.20 9.56
CA ASN A 155 -17.53 1.72 10.51
C ASN A 155 -17.62 0.19 10.53
N MET A 156 -16.54 -0.51 10.17
CA MET A 156 -16.61 -1.97 10.03
C MET A 156 -16.69 -2.70 11.37
N ALA A 157 -16.25 -2.07 12.47
CA ALA A 157 -16.32 -2.66 13.80
C ALA A 157 -17.68 -2.39 14.46
N THR A 158 -18.17 -1.14 14.45
CA THR A 158 -19.44 -0.78 15.12
C THR A 158 -20.67 -0.98 14.23
N LYS A 159 -20.49 -1.13 12.91
CA LYS A 159 -21.54 -1.20 11.88
C LYS A 159 -22.35 0.08 11.73
N GLU A 160 -21.97 1.16 12.39
CA GLU A 160 -22.62 2.45 12.28
C GLU A 160 -22.20 3.17 10.98
N SER A 161 -23.09 4.03 10.48
CA SER A 161 -22.76 4.90 9.35
C SER A 161 -21.65 5.88 9.73
N ALA A 162 -20.66 6.01 8.86
CA ALA A 162 -19.53 6.91 9.04
C ALA A 162 -19.24 7.66 7.74
N SER A 163 -18.52 8.77 7.85
CA SER A 163 -18.03 9.49 6.69
C SER A 163 -16.68 10.11 6.97
N HIS A 164 -15.78 9.98 6.00
CA HIS A 164 -14.42 10.50 6.06
C HIS A 164 -14.08 11.26 4.79
N THR A 165 -13.18 12.22 4.92
CA THR A 165 -12.63 13.00 3.81
C THR A 165 -11.23 12.51 3.47
N TYR A 166 -10.98 12.22 2.21
CA TYR A 166 -9.72 11.66 1.73
C TYR A 166 -8.92 12.69 0.93
N LYS A 167 -7.61 12.68 1.14
CA LYS A 167 -6.66 13.45 0.34
C LYS A 167 -5.36 12.67 0.15
N PHE A 168 -4.91 12.55 -1.09
CA PHE A 168 -3.61 11.99 -1.43
C PHE A 168 -3.18 12.40 -2.85
N THR A 169 -1.86 12.37 -3.05
CA THR A 169 -1.25 12.44 -4.38
C THR A 169 -0.26 11.30 -4.45
N PHE A 170 -0.63 10.25 -5.18
CA PHE A 170 0.28 9.13 -5.42
C PHE A 170 0.93 9.27 -6.79
N VAL A 171 2.23 9.06 -6.83
CA VAL A 171 3.06 9.19 -8.01
C VAL A 171 3.73 7.85 -8.28
N HIS A 172 3.70 7.44 -9.53
CA HIS A 172 4.59 6.40 -10.05
C HIS A 172 5.50 6.99 -11.10
N ASN A 173 6.80 6.84 -10.88
CA ASN A 173 7.83 7.11 -11.87
C ASN A 173 8.34 5.80 -12.44
N LYS A 174 8.69 5.83 -13.72
CA LYS A 174 9.28 4.69 -14.42
C LYS A 174 10.54 4.20 -13.69
N THR A 175 10.65 2.89 -13.53
CA THR A 175 11.64 2.25 -12.65
C THR A 175 12.91 1.76 -13.36
N ASP A 176 12.94 1.71 -14.70
CA ASP A 176 14.02 1.11 -15.53
C ASP A 176 15.45 1.56 -15.23
N HIS A 177 15.64 2.73 -14.58
CA HIS A 177 16.94 3.26 -14.17
C HIS A 177 16.96 3.76 -12.72
N ALA A 178 15.94 3.42 -11.93
CA ALA A 178 15.81 3.84 -10.55
C ALA A 178 16.32 2.78 -9.55
N PHE A 179 16.68 1.59 -10.04
CA PHE A 179 17.24 0.51 -9.23
C PHE A 179 18.71 0.81 -8.89
N VAL A 180 19.00 1.04 -7.62
CA VAL A 180 20.37 1.17 -7.13
C VAL A 180 20.69 0.01 -6.21
N ARG A 181 21.77 -0.71 -6.50
CA ARG A 181 22.23 -1.83 -5.67
C ARG A 181 22.61 -1.34 -4.27
N LYS A 182 22.32 -2.16 -3.26
CA LYS A 182 22.62 -1.84 -1.86
C LYS A 182 24.12 -1.62 -1.63
N GLU A 183 24.96 -2.38 -2.33
CA GLU A 183 26.43 -2.27 -2.25
C GLU A 183 26.90 -0.88 -2.69
N SER A 184 26.42 -0.40 -3.84
CA SER A 184 26.75 0.93 -4.36
C SER A 184 26.24 2.06 -3.44
N LEU A 185 25.11 1.87 -2.77
CA LEU A 185 24.61 2.84 -1.78
C LEU A 185 25.50 2.90 -0.53
N LYS A 186 26.00 1.74 -0.06
CA LYS A 186 26.95 1.67 1.06
C LYS A 186 28.24 2.41 0.73
N GLU A 187 28.83 2.12 -0.44
CA GLU A 187 30.09 2.73 -0.89
C GLU A 187 29.99 4.25 -1.06
N SER A 188 28.82 4.75 -1.49
CA SER A 188 28.61 6.19 -1.74
C SER A 188 28.32 7.04 -0.50
N GLY A 189 28.17 6.45 0.69
CA GLY A 189 27.72 7.15 1.91
C GLY A 189 26.24 7.59 1.90
N LYS A 190 25.55 7.52 0.75
CA LYS A 190 24.11 7.84 0.62
C LYS A 190 23.24 6.97 1.52
N MET A 191 23.67 5.74 1.81
CA MET A 191 22.95 4.89 2.74
C MET A 191 22.88 5.51 4.13
N GLU A 192 23.97 6.08 4.64
CA GLU A 192 23.97 6.76 5.94
C GLU A 192 23.16 8.06 5.90
N GLU A 193 23.24 8.82 4.80
CA GLU A 193 22.43 10.04 4.62
C GLU A 193 20.91 9.75 4.68
N ILE A 194 20.47 8.73 3.95
CA ILE A 194 19.05 8.37 3.78
C ILE A 194 18.52 7.61 4.99
N TYR A 195 19.28 6.60 5.46
CA TYR A 195 18.82 5.69 6.50
C TYR A 195 19.33 6.07 7.88
N GLY A 196 20.54 6.66 8.00
CA GLY A 196 21.20 6.97 9.27
C GLY A 196 20.41 7.87 10.20
N ARG A 197 19.58 8.79 9.67
CA ARG A 197 18.70 9.66 10.48
C ARG A 197 17.55 8.92 11.17
N SER A 198 17.17 7.74 10.68
CA SER A 198 16.07 6.94 11.24
C SER A 198 16.45 6.22 12.55
N SER A 199 17.69 6.34 13.03
CA SER A 199 18.22 5.77 14.28
C SER A 199 17.89 6.61 15.51
N SER A 200 17.26 7.77 15.35
CA SER A 200 16.91 8.70 16.43
C SER A 200 15.67 8.27 17.25
N GLY A 201 15.59 6.98 17.58
CA GLY A 201 14.69 6.49 18.63
C GLY A 201 15.45 6.42 19.96
N ALA A 202 15.13 7.34 20.88
CA ALA A 202 15.50 7.40 22.31
C ALA A 202 17.00 7.21 22.69
N PRO A 203 17.59 8.10 23.52
CA PRO A 203 18.93 7.90 24.04
C PRO A 203 18.96 6.62 24.91
N GLY A 204 19.71 5.61 24.47
CA GLY A 204 19.84 4.31 25.15
C GLY A 204 19.35 3.10 24.37
N ALA A 205 18.73 3.26 23.19
CA ALA A 205 18.53 2.15 22.26
C ALA A 205 19.89 1.74 21.67
N PRO A 206 20.24 0.43 21.61
CA PRO A 206 21.50 -0.02 21.02
C PRO A 206 21.64 0.58 19.62
N GLY A 207 22.77 1.26 19.39
CA GLY A 207 23.08 1.97 18.16
C GLY A 207 22.74 1.12 16.95
N GLY A 208 21.65 1.50 16.28
CA GLY A 208 21.17 0.77 15.14
C GLY A 208 22.23 0.81 14.06
N GLU A 209 22.86 -0.35 13.82
CA GLU A 209 22.74 -0.98 12.52
C GLU A 209 21.25 -0.93 12.14
N LEU A 210 20.83 0.26 11.73
CA LEU A 210 19.49 0.58 11.34
C LEU A 210 19.10 -0.49 10.36
N LYS A 211 18.02 -1.18 10.71
CA LYS A 211 17.28 -2.18 9.96
C LYS A 211 17.16 -1.84 8.47
N ILE A 212 18.28 -1.93 7.76
CA ILE A 212 18.41 -2.36 6.37
C ILE A 212 17.94 -3.82 6.30
N GLY A 213 17.99 -4.50 7.45
CA GLY A 213 17.25 -5.72 7.74
C GLY A 213 15.76 -5.54 7.43
N MET A 214 15.38 -6.05 6.27
CA MET A 214 14.39 -7.13 6.08
C MET A 214 13.62 -7.00 4.75
N SER A 215 14.09 -6.17 3.79
CA SER A 215 13.84 -6.45 2.37
C SER A 215 15.04 -7.20 1.79
N ASP A 216 15.25 -8.41 2.26
CA ASP A 216 16.14 -9.40 1.64
C ASP A 216 15.59 -9.92 0.29
N PHE A 217 14.62 -9.22 -0.29
CA PHE A 217 13.96 -9.73 -1.48
C PHE A 217 14.76 -9.45 -2.76
N GLU A 218 15.57 -8.38 -2.87
CA GLU A 218 16.09 -8.00 -4.20
C GLU A 218 17.47 -7.28 -4.28
N GLY A 219 18.17 -7.03 -3.17
CA GLY A 219 19.52 -6.44 -3.23
C GLY A 219 19.61 -5.00 -3.76
N TYR A 220 18.49 -4.32 -3.98
CA TYR A 220 18.43 -2.95 -4.49
C TYR A 220 17.48 -2.05 -3.69
N VAL A 221 17.53 -0.75 -3.97
CA VAL A 221 16.60 0.30 -3.54
C VAL A 221 16.10 1.03 -4.78
N LEU A 222 14.81 1.39 -4.79
CA LEU A 222 14.21 2.25 -5.80
C LEU A 222 14.26 3.72 -5.34
N THR A 223 14.89 4.57 -6.15
CA THR A 223 15.20 5.97 -5.82
C THR A 223 14.07 6.94 -6.15
N VAL A 224 12.96 6.43 -6.67
CA VAL A 224 11.79 7.21 -7.09
C VAL A 224 10.52 6.67 -6.44
N ALA A 225 9.52 7.54 -6.24
CA ALA A 225 8.20 7.09 -5.83
C ALA A 225 7.58 6.26 -6.95
N HIS A 226 7.01 5.11 -6.59
CA HIS A 226 6.50 4.13 -7.54
C HIS A 226 5.35 3.34 -6.91
N PHE A 227 4.41 2.91 -7.76
CA PHE A 227 3.56 1.77 -7.45
C PHE A 227 4.34 0.47 -7.64
N ALA A 228 4.35 -0.40 -6.65
CA ALA A 228 4.98 -1.73 -6.69
C ALA A 228 3.90 -2.81 -6.65
N PRO A 229 3.96 -3.91 -7.42
CA PRO A 229 3.08 -5.05 -7.21
C PRO A 229 3.13 -5.49 -5.75
N HIS A 230 1.98 -5.77 -5.15
CA HIS A 230 1.90 -6.27 -3.77
C HIS A 230 2.84 -7.49 -3.60
N PRO A 231 3.52 -7.70 -2.46
CA PRO A 231 4.51 -8.76 -2.32
C PRO A 231 4.03 -10.16 -2.76
N TYR A 232 2.80 -10.53 -2.41
CA TYR A 232 2.22 -11.81 -2.87
C TYR A 232 2.02 -11.89 -4.38
N LEU A 233 1.72 -10.77 -5.03
CA LEU A 233 1.64 -10.70 -6.48
C LEU A 233 3.04 -10.75 -7.09
N LEU A 234 3.99 -10.00 -6.52
CA LEU A 234 5.39 -9.96 -6.94
C LEU A 234 6.05 -11.35 -6.91
N ASP A 235 5.70 -12.20 -5.95
CA ASP A 235 6.17 -13.58 -5.86
C ASP A 235 5.71 -14.45 -7.06
N GLU A 236 4.61 -14.09 -7.73
CA GLU A 236 4.09 -14.77 -8.92
C GLU A 236 4.75 -14.33 -10.24
N TYR A 237 5.81 -13.51 -10.20
CA TYR A 237 6.43 -12.93 -11.41
C TYR A 237 6.73 -13.98 -12.49
N LYS A 238 7.24 -15.17 -12.12
CA LYS A 238 7.52 -16.25 -13.08
C LYS A 238 6.26 -16.79 -13.73
N ASN A 239 5.22 -17.03 -12.93
CA ASN A 239 3.93 -17.55 -13.39
C ASN A 239 3.21 -16.56 -14.30
N LEU A 240 3.43 -15.26 -14.07
CA LEU A 240 2.90 -14.17 -14.90
C LEU A 240 3.74 -13.88 -16.15
N GLY A 241 4.85 -14.60 -16.36
CA GLY A 241 5.69 -14.55 -17.55
C GLY A 241 6.84 -13.55 -17.50
N TYR A 242 7.20 -13.04 -16.32
CA TYR A 242 8.29 -12.09 -16.15
C TYR A 242 9.62 -12.82 -15.85
N PRO A 243 10.75 -12.39 -16.44
CA PRO A 243 12.06 -13.01 -16.19
C PRO A 243 12.59 -12.80 -14.76
N SER A 244 12.22 -11.67 -14.13
CA SER A 244 12.64 -11.32 -12.79
C SER A 244 11.59 -10.46 -12.09
N ARG A 245 11.61 -10.43 -10.76
CA ARG A 245 10.77 -9.51 -9.98
C ARG A 245 11.03 -8.05 -10.34
N MET A 246 12.29 -7.68 -10.58
CA MET A 246 12.69 -6.35 -11.05
C MET A 246 11.99 -5.96 -12.35
N MET A 247 11.90 -6.88 -13.33
CA MET A 247 11.16 -6.62 -14.57
C MET A 247 9.65 -6.54 -14.32
N PHE A 248 9.13 -7.29 -13.35
CA PHE A 248 7.71 -7.23 -13.02
C PHE A 248 7.32 -5.92 -12.32
N GLN A 249 8.21 -5.28 -11.57
CA GLN A 249 7.98 -3.93 -11.01
C GLN A 249 7.59 -2.92 -12.10
N ASN A 250 8.14 -3.06 -13.31
CA ASN A 250 7.85 -2.18 -14.44
C ASN A 250 6.41 -2.32 -14.96
N GLU A 251 5.72 -3.44 -14.67
CA GLU A 251 4.35 -3.68 -15.12
C GLU A 251 3.37 -2.66 -14.54
N ALA A 252 3.69 -2.07 -13.39
CA ALA A 252 2.85 -1.03 -12.78
C ALA A 252 2.54 0.11 -13.76
N MET A 253 3.50 0.53 -14.59
CA MET A 253 3.26 1.59 -15.59
C MET A 253 2.23 1.15 -16.64
N ASN A 254 2.39 -0.05 -17.21
CA ASN A 254 1.47 -0.61 -18.21
C ASN A 254 0.06 -0.74 -17.63
N TYR A 255 -0.04 -1.29 -16.42
CA TYR A 255 -1.28 -1.42 -15.68
C TYR A 255 -2.01 -0.07 -15.53
N LEU A 256 -1.31 0.96 -15.03
CA LEU A 256 -1.89 2.29 -14.85
C LEU A 256 -2.37 2.89 -16.17
N GLN A 257 -1.56 2.81 -17.23
CA GLN A 257 -1.91 3.37 -18.54
C GLN A 257 -3.14 2.67 -19.15
N ASN A 258 -3.25 1.36 -19.00
CA ASN A 258 -4.40 0.59 -19.47
C ASN A 258 -5.71 0.98 -18.76
N HIS A 259 -5.66 1.29 -17.46
CA HIS A 259 -6.85 1.63 -16.67
C HIS A 259 -7.22 3.11 -16.70
N LEU A 260 -6.24 3.99 -16.86
CA LEU A 260 -6.45 5.44 -16.92
C LEU A 260 -6.66 5.95 -18.37
N GLY A 261 -6.37 5.10 -19.36
CA GLY A 261 -6.46 5.39 -20.79
C GLY A 261 -5.24 6.14 -21.31
N SER A 262 -4.89 5.93 -22.58
CA SER A 262 -3.82 6.64 -23.29
C SER A 262 -4.16 8.10 -23.62
N GLY A 263 -5.26 8.64 -23.09
CA GLY A 263 -5.73 9.96 -23.45
C GLY A 263 -6.91 10.42 -22.60
N SER A 264 -6.73 11.58 -22.00
CA SER A 264 -7.78 12.59 -21.84
C SER A 264 -7.05 13.95 -21.84
N PRO A 265 -7.64 14.94 -22.51
CA PRO A 265 -7.01 15.86 -23.48
C PRO A 265 -5.86 16.72 -22.95
#